data_AF-A0A932XY82-F1
#
_entry.id   AF-A0A932XY82-F1
#
_cell.length_a   1.000
_cell.length_b   1.000
_cell.length_c   1.000
_cell.angle_alpha   90.00
_cell.angle_beta   90.00
_cell.angle_gamma   90.00
#
_symmetry.space_group_name_H-M   'P 1'
#
loop_
_entity.id
_entity.type
_entity.pdbx_description
1 polymer ?
#
loop_
_entity_poly.entity_id
_entity_poly.type
_entity_poly.pdbx_seq_one_letter_code
_entity_poly.pdbx_strand_id
1 'polypeptide(L)'
;KGTSIEEALKREDEEETGIATIKEVKPYSMVLSNIRLPTNDGSVGLILSSYLCEVENVENIKLSNEHIEYKWFSPQEAAKLLEFKYPREFVEKFGELK
;
A
#
# COMPACT_ATOMS: atom_id res chain seq x y z
N LYS A 1 3.77 -19.39 4.67
CA LYS A 1 3.66 -19.41 6.16
C LYS A 1 5.07 -19.48 6.72
N GLY A 2 5.56 -18.41 7.36
CA GLY A 2 6.90 -18.40 7.97
C GLY A 2 7.77 -17.18 7.63
N THR A 3 7.32 -16.27 6.77
CA THR A 3 8.01 -15.01 6.49
C THR A 3 7.53 -13.92 7.44
N SER A 4 8.45 -13.05 7.86
CA SER A 4 8.13 -11.83 8.58
C SER A 4 7.33 -10.85 7.70
N ILE A 5 6.68 -9.87 8.33
CA ILE A 5 5.92 -8.83 7.61
C ILE A 5 6.85 -8.02 6.69
N GLU A 6 8.06 -7.71 7.15
CA GLU A 6 9.03 -6.93 6.38
C GLU A 6 9.56 -7.71 5.17
N GLU A 7 9.84 -9.01 5.32
CA GLU A 7 10.22 -9.88 4.19
C GLU A 7 9.08 -10.00 3.18
N ALA A 8 7.84 -10.14 3.65
CA ALA A 8 6.68 -10.17 2.77
C ALA A 8 6.55 -8.86 2.01
N LEU A 9 6.64 -7.71 2.69
CA LEU A 9 6.54 -6.38 2.08
C LEU A 9 7.61 -6.18 1.01
N LYS A 10 8.89 -6.44 1.32
CA LYS A 10 10.00 -6.27 0.37
C LYS A 10 9.82 -7.15 -0.87
N ARG A 11 9.34 -8.38 -0.66
CA ARG A 11 9.08 -9.32 -1.76
C ARG A 11 7.92 -8.86 -2.64
N GLU A 12 6.78 -8.45 -2.07
CA GLU A 12 5.65 -7.95 -2.86
C GLU A 12 6.02 -6.66 -3.62
N ASP A 13 6.73 -5.73 -2.99
CA ASP A 13 7.19 -4.50 -3.65
C ASP A 13 8.09 -4.83 -4.86
N GLU A 14 9.00 -5.79 -4.75
CA GLU A 14 9.82 -6.26 -5.87
C GLU A 14 8.99 -6.96 -6.95
N GLU A 15 8.09 -7.87 -6.57
CA GLU A 15 7.25 -8.64 -7.50
C GLU A 15 6.28 -7.76 -8.28
N GLU A 16 5.66 -6.77 -7.64
CA GLU A 16 4.61 -5.92 -8.23
C GLU A 16 5.15 -4.68 -8.94
N THR A 17 6.30 -4.14 -8.51
CA THR A 17 6.82 -2.86 -9.01
C THR A 17 8.26 -2.92 -9.56
N GLY A 18 8.99 -4.00 -9.27
CA GLY A 18 10.41 -4.13 -9.58
C GLY A 18 11.36 -3.37 -8.62
N ILE A 19 10.84 -2.77 -7.55
CA ILE A 19 11.65 -2.08 -6.54
C ILE A 19 12.25 -3.11 -5.57
N ALA A 20 13.50 -3.50 -5.80
CA ALA A 20 14.19 -4.47 -4.95
C ALA A 20 14.90 -3.86 -3.73
N THR A 21 15.18 -2.54 -3.76
CA THR A 21 15.97 -1.87 -2.70
C THR A 21 15.14 -0.83 -1.98
N ILE A 22 14.77 -1.16 -0.74
CA ILE A 22 14.09 -0.26 0.21
C ILE A 22 15.09 0.08 1.31
N LYS A 23 15.41 1.38 1.46
CA LYS A 23 16.35 1.92 2.44
C LYS A 23 15.81 1.81 3.86
N GLU A 24 14.53 2.12 4.02
CA GLU A 24 13.89 2.16 5.33
C GLU A 24 12.42 1.74 5.22
N VAL A 25 11.96 0.94 6.18
CA VAL A 25 10.55 0.55 6.31
C VAL A 25 10.07 1.00 7.68
N LYS A 26 9.07 1.90 7.71
CA LYS A 26 8.46 2.40 8.95
C LYS A 26 6.99 2.02 9.03
N PRO A 27 6.52 1.39 10.13
CA PRO A 27 5.08 1.23 10.35
C PRO A 27 4.38 2.59 10.34
N TYR A 28 3.26 2.68 9.62
CA TYR A 28 2.54 3.95 9.48
C TYR A 28 1.16 3.91 10.12
N SER A 29 0.32 2.95 9.73
CA SER A 29 -1.03 2.83 10.25
C SER A 29 -1.60 1.43 10.04
N MET A 30 -2.61 1.08 10.81
CA MET A 30 -3.42 -0.11 10.63
C MET A 30 -4.88 0.29 10.76
N VAL A 31 -5.66 0.06 9.71
CA VAL A 31 -7.06 0.51 9.66
C VAL A 31 -7.99 -0.57 9.13
N LEU A 32 -9.26 -0.52 9.52
CA LEU A 32 -10.31 -1.27 8.86
C LEU A 32 -10.66 -0.57 7.54
N SER A 33 -10.56 -1.29 6.43
CA SER A 33 -10.90 -0.82 5.09
C SER A 33 -12.40 -0.56 4.95
N ASN A 34 -12.76 0.30 3.99
CA ASN A 34 -14.15 0.47 3.53
C ASN A 34 -14.69 -0.76 2.79
N ILE A 35 -13.81 -1.71 2.42
CA ILE A 35 -14.14 -2.90 1.64
C ILE A 35 -14.62 -4.04 2.54
N ARG A 36 -15.73 -4.67 2.13
CA ARG A 36 -16.25 -5.92 2.69
C ARG A 36 -16.10 -7.01 1.65
N LEU A 37 -15.41 -8.10 2.00
CA LEU A 37 -15.28 -9.25 1.11
C LEU A 37 -16.41 -10.24 1.38
N PRO A 38 -17.15 -10.66 0.34
CA PRO A 38 -18.19 -11.68 0.50
C PRO A 38 -17.56 -13.04 0.85
N THR A 39 -18.24 -13.78 1.71
CA THR A 39 -17.91 -15.17 2.07
C THR A 39 -19.20 -16.01 2.05
N ASN A 40 -19.06 -17.34 2.12
CA ASN A 40 -20.23 -18.24 2.16
C ASN A 40 -21.18 -17.93 3.34
N ASP A 41 -20.64 -17.41 4.45
CA ASP A 41 -21.37 -17.11 5.69
C ASP A 41 -21.65 -15.61 5.90
N GLY A 42 -21.49 -14.77 4.85
CA GLY A 42 -21.77 -13.34 4.90
C GLY A 42 -20.67 -12.48 4.30
N SER A 43 -20.07 -11.60 5.11
CA SER A 43 -18.97 -10.73 4.67
C SER A 43 -17.95 -10.53 5.77
N VAL A 44 -16.68 -10.48 5.41
CA VAL A 44 -15.58 -10.13 6.32
C VAL A 44 -15.03 -8.75 6.00
N GLY A 45 -14.54 -8.05 7.03
CA GLY A 45 -13.81 -6.80 6.85
C GLY A 45 -12.34 -7.05 6.54
N LEU A 46 -11.70 -6.11 5.86
CA LEU A 46 -10.26 -6.12 5.59
C LEU A 46 -9.53 -5.18 6.52
N ILE A 47 -8.51 -5.70 7.22
CA ILE A 47 -7.56 -4.86 7.97
C ILE A 47 -6.37 -4.60 7.06
N LEU A 48 -6.06 -3.32 6.85
CA LEU A 48 -4.93 -2.88 6.02
C LEU A 48 -3.84 -2.31 6.92
N SER A 49 -2.70 -2.99 6.95
CA SER A 49 -1.47 -2.48 7.54
C SER A 49 -0.69 -1.73 6.48
N SER A 50 -0.33 -0.48 6.74
CA SER A 50 0.41 0.38 5.82
C SER A 50 1.76 0.77 6.43
N TYR A 51 2.77 0.85 5.58
CA TYR A 51 4.15 1.17 5.92
C TYR A 51 4.62 2.30 5.00
N LEU A 52 5.51 3.15 5.51
CA LEU A 52 6.25 4.10 4.70
C LEU A 52 7.59 3.48 4.33
N CYS A 53 7.86 3.43 3.03
CA CYS A 53 9.07 2.86 2.46
C CYS A 53 9.90 3.97 1.81
N GLU A 54 11.12 4.19 2.29
CA GLU A 54 12.08 5.05 1.60
C GLU A 54 12.80 4.22 0.55
N VAL A 55 12.79 4.67 -0.70
CA VAL A 55 13.43 4.01 -1.84
C VAL A 55 14.48 4.93 -2.44
N GLU A 56 15.41 4.37 -3.20
CA GLU A 56 16.33 5.17 -4.00
C GLU A 56 15.62 5.83 -5.19
N ASN A 57 16.38 6.53 -6.03
CA ASN A 57 15.80 7.08 -7.25
C ASN A 57 15.30 5.93 -8.15
N VAL A 58 13.99 5.77 -8.25
CA VAL A 58 13.37 4.69 -9.03
C VAL A 58 13.15 5.17 -10.47
N GLU A 59 14.03 4.74 -11.38
CA GLU A 59 13.97 5.18 -12.77
C GLU A 59 12.99 4.37 -13.63
N ASN A 60 12.67 3.13 -13.25
CA ASN A 60 11.85 2.24 -14.07
C ASN A 60 11.00 1.28 -13.22
N ILE A 61 9.72 1.61 -13.06
CA ILE A 61 8.71 0.71 -12.46
C ILE A 61 8.35 -0.38 -13.48
N LYS A 62 8.40 -1.64 -13.05
CA LYS A 62 7.97 -2.81 -13.82
C LYS A 62 6.77 -3.43 -13.14
N LEU A 63 5.60 -3.23 -13.74
CA LEU A 63 4.36 -3.79 -13.20
C LEU A 63 4.27 -5.29 -13.47
N SER A 64 3.81 -6.04 -12.47
CA SER A 64 3.31 -7.39 -12.67
C SER A 64 1.99 -7.39 -13.46
N ASN A 65 1.49 -8.58 -13.82
CA ASN A 65 0.20 -8.71 -14.50
C ASN A 65 -1.01 -8.36 -13.60
N GLU A 66 -0.79 -8.05 -12.32
CA GLU A 66 -1.84 -7.65 -11.38
C GLU A 66 -2.24 -6.17 -11.55
N HIS A 67 -1.40 -5.38 -12.23
CA HIS A 67 -1.56 -3.94 -12.38
C HIS A 67 -1.42 -3.52 -13.85
N ILE A 68 -2.14 -2.45 -14.23
CA ILE A 68 -2.15 -1.96 -15.63
C ILE A 68 -1.47 -0.60 -15.81
N GLU A 69 -1.30 0.17 -14.74
CA GLU A 69 -0.72 1.51 -14.78
C GLU A 69 -0.05 1.89 -13.46
N TYR A 70 0.90 2.84 -13.53
CA TYR A 70 1.52 3.45 -12.36
C TYR A 70 1.73 4.94 -12.60
N LYS A 71 1.79 5.70 -11.50
CA LYS A 71 2.19 7.11 -11.52
C LYS A 71 2.66 7.53 -10.12
N TRP A 72 3.66 8.41 -10.09
CA TRP A 72 4.06 9.11 -8.87
C TRP A 72 3.13 10.29 -8.61
N PHE A 73 2.67 10.42 -7.37
CA PHE A 73 1.72 11.45 -6.94
C PHE A 73 2.27 12.19 -5.72
N SER A 74 1.82 13.44 -5.54
CA SER A 74 1.96 14.07 -4.23
C SER A 74 1.10 13.34 -3.20
N PRO A 75 1.42 13.41 -1.89
CA PRO A 75 0.60 12.81 -0.85
C PRO A 75 -0.87 13.26 -0.91
N GLN A 76 -1.13 14.53 -1.23
CA GLN A 76 -2.48 15.08 -1.37
C GLN A 76 -3.25 14.50 -2.56
N GLU A 77 -2.58 14.27 -3.69
CA GLU A 77 -3.19 13.66 -4.88
C GLU A 77 -3.51 12.18 -4.62
N ALA A 78 -2.57 11.44 -4.03
CA ALA A 78 -2.74 10.03 -3.68
C ALA A 78 -3.82 9.83 -2.61
N ALA A 79 -3.94 10.70 -1.62
CA ALA A 79 -4.99 10.64 -0.60
C ALA A 79 -6.39 10.55 -1.20
N LYS A 80 -6.68 11.35 -2.23
CA LYS A 80 -7.97 11.34 -2.94
C LYS A 80 -8.26 10.02 -3.64
N LEU A 81 -7.23 9.40 -4.23
CA LEU A 81 -7.37 8.09 -4.89
C LEU A 81 -7.61 6.96 -3.89
N LEU A 82 -7.04 7.08 -2.69
CA LEU A 82 -7.14 6.08 -1.63
C LEU A 82 -8.49 6.06 -0.90
N GLU A 83 -9.31 7.11 -1.04
CA GLU A 83 -10.64 7.25 -0.39
C GLU A 83 -11.57 6.05 -0.61
N PHE A 84 -11.46 5.38 -1.76
CA PHE A 84 -12.25 4.19 -2.04
C PHE A 84 -11.94 3.02 -1.07
N LYS A 85 -10.66 2.84 -0.71
CA LYS A 85 -10.18 1.68 0.05
C LYS A 85 -9.96 1.99 1.54
N TYR A 86 -9.61 3.22 1.87
CA TYR A 86 -9.21 3.63 3.21
C TYR A 86 -10.25 4.56 3.87
N PRO A 87 -10.41 4.49 5.20
CA PRO A 87 -11.34 5.37 5.91
C PRO A 87 -10.87 6.82 5.84
N ARG A 88 -11.83 7.75 5.97
CA ARG A 88 -11.61 9.21 5.88
C ARG A 88 -10.45 9.71 6.75
N GLU A 89 -10.36 9.25 8.00
CA GLU A 89 -9.31 9.66 8.93
C GLU A 89 -7.90 9.30 8.41
N PHE A 90 -7.74 8.14 7.76
CA PHE A 90 -6.47 7.72 7.19
C PHE A 90 -6.05 8.63 6.04
N VAL A 91 -6.97 8.92 5.11
CA VAL A 91 -6.65 9.70 3.91
C VAL A 91 -6.38 11.17 4.24
N GLU A 92 -7.11 11.74 5.20
CA GLU A 92 -6.85 13.10 5.70
C GLU A 92 -5.43 13.19 6.29
N LYS A 93 -5.05 12.26 7.17
CA LYS A 93 -3.70 12.20 7.74
C LYS A 93 -2.62 11.94 6.68
N PHE A 94 -2.88 11.05 5.72
CA PHE A 94 -1.93 10.72 4.65
C PHE A 94 -1.68 11.92 3.72
N GLY A 95 -2.72 12.70 3.41
CA GLY A 95 -2.59 13.90 2.58
C GLY A 95 -1.74 15.00 3.22
N GLU A 96 -1.50 14.96 4.53
CA GLU A 96 -0.67 15.91 5.26
C GLU A 96 0.81 15.49 5.36
N LEU A 97 1.19 14.32 4.82
CA LEU A 97 2.59 13.90 4.76
C LEU A 97 3.41 14.91 3.96
N LYS A 98 4.59 15.24 4.50
CA LYS A 98 5.54 16.20 3.94
C LYS A 98 6.75 15.50 3.37
#